data_AF-A0A4U6D972-F1
#
_entry.id   AF-A0A4U6D972-F1
#
_cell.length_a   1.000
_cell.length_b   1.000
_cell.length_c   1.000
_cell.angle_alpha   90.00
_cell.angle_beta   90.00
_cell.angle_gamma   90.00
#
_symmetry.space_group_name_H-M   'P 1'
#
loop_
_entity.id
_entity.type
_entity.pdbx_description
1 polymer ?
#
loop_
_entity_poly.entity_id
_entity_poly.type
_entity_poly.pdbx_seq_one_letter_code
_entity_poly.pdbx_strand_id
1 'polypeptide(L)'
;MLEELRRIAFRFQIDPQQTAGHTARLSSVITVLNNFNTSFLNFIEIEFLKNDKFRAAYEKSPKVLDGLKKELELLVVDLKFSSFEAAVASNIVEPPSLFTTDIDDWKRNAFSEYKKNILFGNFEEPQYMNQAISKYSPEERNRIYKPLFTASSSDRPFKLFLIDAKGKKLNLRQPDKSFTDLYFPKKEKVKKRKPFIALLKYMPKSGEMMLRLI
;
A
#
# COMPACT_ATOMS: atom_id res chain seq x y z
N MET A 1 -16.52 -1.20 23.44
CA MET A 1 -15.85 -1.82 22.27
C MET A 1 -16.37 -1.24 20.96
N LEU A 2 -17.65 -1.42 20.59
CA LEU A 2 -18.20 -0.91 19.33
C LEU A 2 -18.10 0.61 19.17
N GLU A 3 -18.40 1.39 20.21
CA GLU A 3 -18.28 2.87 20.17
C GLU A 3 -16.84 3.34 19.93
N GLU A 4 -15.85 2.62 20.45
CA GLU A 4 -14.44 2.93 20.23
C GLU A 4 -14.04 2.62 18.78
N LEU A 5 -14.49 1.50 18.23
CA LEU A 5 -14.31 1.17 16.80
C LEU A 5 -14.95 2.23 15.90
N ARG A 6 -16.17 2.69 16.24
CA ARG A 6 -16.84 3.79 15.52
C ARG A 6 -16.05 5.10 15.57
N ARG A 7 -15.42 5.40 16.71
CA ARG A 7 -14.61 6.61 16.91
C ARG A 7 -13.34 6.60 16.06
N ILE A 8 -12.63 5.46 16.01
CA ILE A 8 -11.33 5.38 15.33
C ILE A 8 -11.46 5.13 13.82
N ALA A 9 -12.55 4.49 13.37
CA ALA A 9 -12.74 4.10 11.99
C ALA A 9 -12.50 5.24 10.99
N PHE A 10 -12.04 4.88 9.78
CA PHE A 10 -12.20 5.75 8.63
C PHE A 10 -13.46 5.34 7.88
N ARG A 11 -14.13 6.35 7.32
CA ARG A 11 -15.41 6.19 6.62
C ARG A 11 -15.19 6.35 5.15
N PHE A 12 -15.88 5.55 4.36
CA PHE A 12 -15.87 5.71 2.91
C PHE A 12 -17.24 5.43 2.31
N GLN A 13 -17.47 6.05 1.16
CA GLN A 13 -18.68 5.89 0.38
C GLN A 13 -18.30 5.46 -1.03
N ILE A 14 -18.94 4.40 -1.51
CA ILE A 14 -18.94 4.01 -2.92
C ILE A 14 -20.18 4.66 -3.52
N ASP A 15 -19.99 5.52 -4.53
CA ASP A 15 -21.05 6.25 -5.23
C ASP A 15 -21.21 5.72 -6.67
N PRO A 16 -22.12 4.77 -6.91
CA PRO A 16 -22.28 4.09 -8.19
C PRO A 16 -22.86 5.03 -9.24
N GLN A 17 -22.27 5.00 -10.44
CA GLN A 17 -22.66 5.90 -11.54
C GLN A 17 -23.49 5.19 -12.62
N GLN A 18 -23.49 3.85 -12.66
CA GLN A 18 -24.00 3.05 -13.80
C GLN A 18 -24.95 1.91 -13.38
N THR A 19 -25.64 2.05 -12.25
CA THR A 19 -26.57 1.04 -11.72
C THR A 19 -27.92 1.67 -11.39
N ALA A 20 -28.98 0.87 -11.46
CA ALA A 20 -30.32 1.31 -11.10
C ALA A 20 -30.35 1.80 -9.65
N GLY A 21 -30.93 2.98 -9.43
CA GLY A 21 -31.04 3.61 -8.12
C GLY A 21 -29.70 3.89 -7.43
N HIS A 22 -28.59 4.01 -8.18
CA HIS A 22 -27.25 4.19 -7.61
C HIS A 22 -26.84 3.07 -6.65
N THR A 23 -27.28 1.83 -6.88
CA THR A 23 -26.97 0.69 -6.01
C THR A 23 -25.57 0.14 -6.29
N ALA A 24 -24.75 -0.05 -5.25
CA ALA A 24 -23.39 -0.57 -5.43
C ALA A 24 -23.43 -2.04 -5.83
N ARG A 25 -22.63 -2.44 -6.84
CA ARG A 25 -22.44 -3.87 -7.13
C ARG A 25 -21.67 -4.50 -5.98
N LEU A 26 -22.10 -5.68 -5.52
CA LEU A 26 -21.40 -6.43 -4.47
C LEU A 26 -19.92 -6.65 -4.79
N SER A 27 -19.60 -6.96 -6.06
CA SER A 27 -18.21 -7.12 -6.51
C SER A 27 -17.39 -5.83 -6.38
N SER A 28 -17.99 -4.66 -6.59
CA SER A 28 -17.35 -3.35 -6.37
C SER A 28 -17.04 -3.13 -4.89
N VAL A 29 -18.00 -3.44 -4.01
CA VAL A 29 -17.82 -3.36 -2.55
C VAL A 29 -16.67 -4.24 -2.10
N ILE A 30 -16.69 -5.53 -2.48
CA ILE A 30 -15.63 -6.50 -2.13
C ILE A 30 -14.27 -6.01 -2.64
N THR A 31 -14.20 -5.50 -3.86
CA THR A 31 -12.95 -5.01 -4.46
C THR A 31 -12.37 -3.82 -3.67
N VAL A 32 -13.20 -2.85 -3.30
CA VAL A 32 -12.75 -1.69 -2.52
C VAL A 32 -12.25 -2.12 -1.15
N LEU A 33 -13.02 -2.95 -0.44
CA LEU A 33 -12.65 -3.48 0.88
C LEU A 33 -11.33 -4.26 0.83
N ASN A 34 -11.19 -5.18 -0.13
CA ASN A 34 -9.96 -5.97 -0.30
C ASN A 34 -8.75 -5.09 -0.59
N ASN A 35 -8.90 -4.06 -1.42
CA ASN A 35 -7.81 -3.16 -1.75
C ASN A 35 -7.40 -2.29 -0.55
N PHE A 36 -8.36 -1.80 0.24
CA PHE A 36 -8.07 -1.08 1.50
C PHE A 36 -7.36 -1.98 2.50
N ASN A 37 -7.87 -3.18 2.74
CA ASN A 37 -7.23 -4.14 3.64
C ASN A 37 -5.81 -4.51 3.18
N THR A 38 -5.65 -4.79 1.88
CA THR A 38 -4.33 -5.11 1.29
C THR A 38 -3.34 -3.97 1.44
N SER A 39 -3.77 -2.73 1.15
CA SER A 39 -2.93 -1.54 1.33
C SER A 39 -2.51 -1.37 2.79
N PHE A 40 -3.45 -1.50 3.73
CA PHE A 40 -3.18 -1.35 5.15
C PHE A 40 -2.24 -2.43 5.68
N LEU A 41 -2.49 -3.71 5.38
CA LEU A 41 -1.63 -4.81 5.81
C LEU A 41 -0.21 -4.73 5.23
N ASN A 42 -0.07 -4.24 4.00
CA ASN A 42 1.24 -3.95 3.42
C ASN A 42 1.94 -2.79 4.14
N PHE A 43 1.22 -1.73 4.47
CA PHE A 43 1.75 -0.61 5.26
C PHE A 43 2.23 -1.08 6.64
N ILE A 44 1.40 -1.86 7.36
CA ILE A 44 1.75 -2.44 8.66
C ILE A 44 3.02 -3.27 8.57
N GLU A 45 3.12 -4.14 7.57
CA GLU A 45 4.31 -4.96 7.34
C GLU A 45 5.58 -4.12 7.16
N ILE A 46 5.48 -3.06 6.35
CA ILE A 46 6.61 -2.18 6.04
C ILE A 46 7.04 -1.38 7.27
N GLU A 47 6.10 -0.76 7.99
CA GLU A 47 6.42 0.01 9.20
C GLU A 47 6.95 -0.90 10.32
N PHE A 48 6.40 -2.12 10.45
CA PHE A 48 6.89 -3.11 11.42
C PHE A 48 8.36 -3.47 11.15
N LEU A 49 8.71 -3.75 9.89
CA LEU A 49 10.07 -4.12 9.50
C LEU A 49 11.06 -2.95 9.49
N LYS A 50 10.58 -1.70 9.59
CA LYS A 50 11.41 -0.50 9.77
C LYS A 50 11.74 -0.20 11.23
N ASN A 51 11.05 -0.83 12.18
CA ASN A 51 11.36 -0.71 13.60
C ASN A 51 12.38 -1.79 13.99
N ASP A 52 13.57 -1.38 14.47
CA ASP A 52 14.67 -2.31 14.77
C ASP A 52 14.30 -3.36 15.82
N LYS A 53 13.53 -2.98 16.85
CA LYS A 53 13.08 -3.91 17.90
C LYS A 53 12.17 -4.99 17.31
N PHE A 54 11.26 -4.58 16.44
CA PHE A 54 10.28 -5.49 15.81
C PHE A 54 10.90 -6.33 14.71
N ARG A 55 11.83 -5.77 13.92
CA ARG A 55 12.65 -6.53 12.98
C ARG A 55 13.41 -7.65 13.68
N ALA A 56 14.06 -7.35 14.82
CA ALA A 56 14.77 -8.37 15.60
C ALA A 56 13.82 -9.46 16.14
N ALA A 57 12.57 -9.11 16.49
CA ALA A 57 11.56 -10.10 16.88
C ALA A 57 11.11 -10.97 15.69
N TYR A 58 10.95 -10.40 14.50
CA TYR A 58 10.61 -11.11 13.28
C TYR A 58 11.71 -12.08 12.81
N GLU A 59 12.97 -11.66 12.88
CA GLU A 59 14.11 -12.52 12.54
C GLU A 59 14.19 -13.76 13.44
N LYS A 60 13.77 -13.64 14.71
CA LYS A 60 13.66 -14.76 15.65
C LYS A 60 12.41 -15.62 15.42
N SER A 61 11.29 -15.00 15.05
CA SER A 61 10.01 -15.68 14.83
C SER A 61 9.16 -14.94 13.79
N PRO A 62 9.18 -15.38 12.52
CA PRO A 62 8.39 -14.76 11.46
C PRO A 62 6.88 -14.74 11.74
N LYS A 63 6.39 -15.71 12.53
CA LYS A 63 4.98 -15.82 12.94
C LYS A 63 4.46 -14.61 13.71
N VAL A 64 5.34 -13.80 14.32
CA VAL A 64 4.94 -12.58 15.04
C VAL A 64 4.26 -11.59 14.10
N LEU A 65 4.81 -11.43 12.89
CA LEU A 65 4.24 -10.55 11.88
C LEU A 65 2.92 -11.10 11.32
N ASP A 66 2.83 -12.41 11.10
CA ASP A 66 1.59 -13.03 10.64
C ASP A 66 0.47 -12.92 11.67
N GLY A 67 0.79 -13.12 12.95
CA GLY A 67 -0.15 -12.92 14.06
C GLY A 67 -0.63 -11.48 14.13
N LEU A 68 0.30 -10.52 14.05
CA LEU A 68 -0.01 -9.10 14.03
C LEU A 68 -0.89 -8.70 12.84
N LYS A 69 -0.62 -9.20 11.64
CA LYS A 69 -1.42 -8.89 10.44
C LYS A 69 -2.85 -9.45 10.55
N LYS A 70 -3.01 -10.64 11.15
CA LYS A 70 -4.34 -11.20 11.44
C LYS A 70 -5.08 -10.37 12.48
N GLU A 71 -4.39 -9.96 13.53
CA GLU A 71 -4.97 -9.11 14.56
C GLU A 71 -5.38 -7.75 13.98
N LEU A 72 -4.59 -7.16 13.10
CA LEU A 72 -4.85 -5.81 12.58
C LEU A 72 -5.79 -5.74 11.38
N GLU A 73 -6.32 -6.87 10.89
CA GLU A 73 -7.24 -6.89 9.76
C GLU A 73 -8.39 -5.87 9.92
N LEU A 74 -8.73 -5.17 8.83
CA LEU A 74 -9.78 -4.16 8.86
C LEU A 74 -11.16 -4.80 9.03
N LEU A 75 -11.86 -4.42 10.09
CA LEU A 75 -13.23 -4.81 10.38
C LEU A 75 -14.22 -3.81 9.77
N VAL A 76 -15.31 -4.29 9.18
CA VAL A 76 -16.44 -3.45 8.77
C VAL A 76 -17.26 -3.08 10.01
N VAL A 77 -17.46 -1.78 10.23
CA VAL A 77 -18.14 -1.23 11.41
C VAL A 77 -19.52 -0.70 11.02
N ASP A 78 -20.57 -1.21 11.68
CA ASP A 78 -21.93 -0.71 11.51
C ASP A 78 -22.12 0.67 12.15
N LEU A 79 -22.40 1.68 11.32
CA LEU A 79 -22.64 3.06 11.71
C LEU A 79 -24.13 3.45 11.83
N LYS A 80 -25.08 2.53 11.62
CA LYS A 80 -26.53 2.80 11.68
C LYS A 80 -27.06 3.85 10.68
N PHE A 81 -26.49 3.98 9.47
CA PHE A 81 -26.96 4.91 8.42
C PHE A 81 -27.75 4.22 7.29
N SER A 82 -28.64 4.98 6.62
CA SER A 82 -29.61 4.50 5.60
C SER A 82 -29.16 4.61 4.14
N SER A 83 -27.87 4.80 3.87
CA SER A 83 -27.23 4.69 2.53
C SER A 83 -25.97 3.81 2.66
N PHE A 84 -25.52 3.13 1.61
CA PHE A 84 -24.34 2.23 1.68
C PHE A 84 -23.04 3.01 1.93
N GLU A 85 -22.84 3.40 3.18
CA GLU A 85 -21.62 3.96 3.77
C GLU A 85 -21.03 2.87 4.65
N ALA A 86 -19.77 2.52 4.42
CA ALA A 86 -19.06 1.56 5.24
C ALA A 86 -17.97 2.29 6.00
N ALA A 87 -17.88 2.01 7.30
CA ALA A 87 -16.72 2.34 8.09
C ALA A 87 -15.85 1.11 8.24
N VAL A 88 -14.54 1.30 8.21
CA VAL A 88 -13.60 0.24 8.55
C VAL A 88 -12.62 0.72 9.61
N ALA A 89 -12.33 -0.17 10.56
CA ALA A 89 -11.39 0.06 11.65
C ALA A 89 -10.48 -1.14 11.80
N SER A 90 -9.22 -0.91 12.19
CA SER A 90 -8.36 -2.01 12.63
C SER A 90 -8.81 -2.50 14.01
N ASN A 91 -8.68 -3.81 14.27
CA ASN A 91 -9.07 -4.44 15.52
C ASN A 91 -8.03 -4.18 16.64
N ILE A 92 -8.02 -2.94 17.16
CA ILE A 92 -7.08 -2.47 18.21
C ILE A 92 -7.77 -2.43 19.59
N VAL A 93 -8.93 -3.10 19.74
CA VAL A 93 -9.80 -3.01 20.94
C VAL A 93 -10.02 -4.39 21.60
N GLU A 94 -9.25 -5.41 21.24
CA GLU A 94 -9.25 -6.69 21.96
C GLU A 94 -8.69 -6.53 23.39
N PRO A 95 -9.11 -7.39 24.35
CA PRO A 95 -8.55 -7.37 25.69
C PRO A 95 -7.03 -7.58 25.64
N PRO A 96 -6.26 -6.92 26.53
CA PRO A 96 -4.82 -6.84 26.42
C PRO A 96 -4.20 -8.22 26.26
N SER A 97 -3.57 -8.46 25.11
CA SER A 97 -2.68 -9.60 24.95
C SER A 97 -1.50 -9.44 25.92
N LEU A 98 -0.83 -10.54 26.28
CA LEU A 98 0.26 -10.59 27.28
C LEU A 98 1.52 -9.76 26.90
N PHE A 99 1.42 -8.84 25.94
CA PHE A 99 2.48 -7.97 25.46
C PHE A 99 2.21 -6.51 25.87
N THR A 100 3.27 -5.87 26.36
CA THR A 100 3.39 -4.53 26.94
C THR A 100 2.73 -3.39 26.13
N THR A 101 2.36 -2.31 26.82
CA THR A 101 1.81 -1.03 26.30
C THR A 101 2.42 -0.53 25.00
N ASP A 102 3.72 -0.71 24.79
CA ASP A 102 4.47 -0.24 23.62
C ASP A 102 3.93 -0.76 22.28
N ILE A 103 3.46 -2.01 22.21
CA ILE A 103 2.94 -2.57 20.95
C ILE A 103 1.55 -2.04 20.63
N ASP A 104 0.72 -1.84 21.66
CA ASP A 104 -0.63 -1.31 21.51
C ASP A 104 -0.61 0.17 21.12
N ASP A 105 0.28 0.95 21.73
CA ASP A 105 0.53 2.33 21.33
C ASP A 105 1.05 2.41 19.89
N TRP A 106 1.96 1.51 19.52
CA TRP A 106 2.44 1.42 18.13
C TRP A 106 1.31 1.09 17.15
N LYS A 107 0.43 0.12 17.44
CA LYS A 107 -0.72 -0.23 16.59
C LYS A 107 -1.64 0.97 16.37
N ARG A 108 -1.97 1.70 17.43
CA ARG A 108 -2.81 2.91 17.39
C ARG A 108 -2.18 4.00 16.55
N ASN A 109 -0.88 4.25 16.76
CA ASN A 109 -0.13 5.24 16.00
C ASN A 109 -0.03 4.85 14.53
N ALA A 110 0.28 3.58 14.22
CA ALA A 110 0.36 3.08 12.85
C ALA A 110 -0.97 3.24 12.11
N PHE A 111 -2.10 2.91 12.75
CA PHE A 111 -3.41 3.10 12.13
C PHE A 111 -3.76 4.59 11.93
N SER A 112 -3.45 5.45 12.89
CA SER A 112 -3.61 6.90 12.78
C SER A 112 -2.77 7.48 11.64
N GLU A 113 -1.51 7.06 11.55
CA GLU A 113 -0.58 7.45 10.49
C GLU A 113 -1.05 6.97 9.11
N TYR A 114 -1.55 5.73 9.00
CA TYR A 114 -2.14 5.23 7.76
C TYR A 114 -3.33 6.08 7.32
N LYS A 115 -4.25 6.39 8.25
CA LYS A 115 -5.40 7.25 7.96
C LYS A 115 -4.94 8.62 7.47
N LYS A 116 -4.10 9.31 8.24
CA LYS A 116 -3.71 10.69 7.95
C LYS A 116 -2.81 10.81 6.72
N ASN A 117 -1.78 9.98 6.65
CA ASN A 117 -0.65 10.17 5.73
C ASN A 117 -0.69 9.23 4.52
N ILE A 118 -1.62 8.27 4.46
CA ILE A 118 -1.78 7.38 3.31
C ILE A 118 -3.18 7.55 2.68
N LEU A 119 -4.25 7.41 3.46
CA LEU A 119 -5.62 7.47 2.93
C LEU A 119 -6.05 8.89 2.55
N PHE A 120 -5.89 9.85 3.47
CA PHE A 120 -6.32 11.24 3.28
C PHE A 120 -5.24 12.13 2.65
N GLY A 121 -4.21 11.52 2.07
CA GLY A 121 -3.12 12.23 1.40
C GLY A 121 -3.52 12.90 0.10
N ASN A 122 -2.86 14.01 -0.23
CA ASN A 122 -3.05 14.70 -1.50
C ASN A 122 -1.99 14.22 -2.51
N PHE A 123 -2.34 13.18 -3.26
CA PHE A 123 -1.41 12.46 -4.14
C PHE A 123 -0.88 13.24 -5.35
N GLU A 124 -1.38 14.46 -5.59
CA GLU A 124 -0.90 15.35 -6.64
C GLU A 124 -0.23 16.61 -6.08
N GLU A 125 -0.12 16.72 -4.76
CA GLU A 125 0.58 17.83 -4.10
C GLU A 125 2.07 17.53 -3.95
N PRO A 126 2.96 18.37 -4.51
CA PRO A 126 4.40 18.08 -4.52
C PRO A 126 4.99 17.85 -3.12
N GLN A 127 4.51 18.56 -2.10
CA GLN A 127 5.01 18.41 -0.72
C GLN A 127 4.67 17.03 -0.15
N TYR A 128 3.40 16.61 -0.28
CA TYR A 128 2.96 15.29 0.15
C TYR A 128 3.68 14.18 -0.62
N MET A 129 3.82 14.35 -1.94
CA MET A 129 4.54 13.39 -2.77
C MET A 129 5.99 13.23 -2.33
N ASN A 130 6.73 14.32 -2.11
CA ASN A 130 8.11 14.25 -1.66
C ASN A 130 8.26 13.53 -0.32
N GLN A 131 7.30 13.70 0.59
CA GLN A 131 7.26 12.95 1.85
C GLN A 131 7.05 11.45 1.62
N ALA A 132 6.09 11.07 0.76
CA ALA A 132 5.83 9.68 0.44
C ALA A 132 7.03 9.00 -0.27
N ILE A 133 7.67 9.72 -1.21
CA ILE A 133 8.84 9.24 -1.97
C ILE A 133 10.06 9.07 -1.06
N SER A 134 10.29 10.00 -0.14
CA SER A 134 11.42 9.92 0.79
C SER A 134 11.23 8.87 1.88
N LYS A 135 9.99 8.67 2.34
CA LYS A 135 9.69 7.68 3.39
C LYS A 135 9.71 6.23 2.88
N TYR A 136 9.33 6.00 1.63
CA TYR A 136 9.11 4.64 1.10
C TYR A 136 9.88 4.35 -0.19
N SER A 137 10.52 3.18 -0.25
CA SER A 137 11.16 2.69 -1.48
C SER A 137 10.14 2.50 -2.61
N PRO A 138 10.57 2.43 -3.89
CA PRO A 138 9.65 2.15 -5.00
C PRO A 138 8.80 0.88 -4.80
N GLU A 139 9.41 -0.20 -4.31
CA GLU A 139 8.75 -1.46 -4.02
C GLU A 139 7.71 -1.30 -2.89
N GLU A 140 8.07 -0.60 -1.82
CA GLU A 140 7.17 -0.31 -0.69
C GLU A 140 5.98 0.53 -1.15
N ARG A 141 6.23 1.60 -1.90
CA ARG A 141 5.18 2.46 -2.48
C ARG A 141 4.24 1.65 -3.36
N ASN A 142 4.77 0.77 -4.21
CA ASN A 142 3.95 -0.09 -5.04
C ASN A 142 3.05 -1.02 -4.21
N ARG A 143 3.52 -1.53 -3.07
CA ARG A 143 2.68 -2.37 -2.18
C ARG A 143 1.61 -1.57 -1.43
N ILE A 144 1.90 -0.33 -1.03
CA ILE A 144 1.00 0.52 -0.25
C ILE A 144 -0.04 1.21 -1.15
N TYR A 145 0.40 1.92 -2.18
CA TYR A 145 -0.45 2.84 -2.95
C TYR A 145 -1.15 2.20 -4.14
N LYS A 146 -0.56 1.16 -4.77
CA LYS A 146 -1.18 0.52 -5.94
C LYS A 146 -2.56 -0.08 -5.64
N PRO A 147 -2.79 -0.78 -4.50
CA PRO A 147 -4.13 -1.26 -4.17
C PRO A 147 -5.13 -0.10 -4.02
N LEU A 148 -4.73 1.01 -3.39
CA LEU A 148 -5.58 2.20 -3.23
C LEU A 148 -5.98 2.79 -4.57
N PHE A 149 -5.00 3.03 -5.46
CA PHE A 149 -5.27 3.57 -6.79
C PHE A 149 -6.10 2.60 -7.64
N THR A 150 -5.95 1.29 -7.44
CA THR A 150 -6.79 0.26 -8.10
C THR A 150 -8.24 0.28 -7.60
N ALA A 151 -8.47 0.64 -6.33
CA ALA A 151 -9.81 0.81 -5.76
C ALA A 151 -10.52 2.05 -6.33
N SER A 152 -9.76 3.08 -6.68
CA SER A 152 -10.25 4.39 -7.15
C SER A 152 -9.92 4.70 -8.62
N SER A 153 -9.67 3.66 -9.42
CA SER A 153 -9.29 3.84 -10.82
C SER A 153 -10.43 4.47 -11.62
N SER A 154 -10.10 5.31 -12.60
CA SER A 154 -11.07 6.10 -13.38
C SER A 154 -11.98 5.25 -14.26
N ASP A 155 -11.60 4.00 -14.55
CA ASP A 155 -12.39 3.03 -15.32
C ASP A 155 -13.48 2.32 -14.49
N ARG A 156 -13.53 2.58 -13.18
CA ARG A 156 -14.55 2.00 -12.30
C ARG A 156 -15.91 2.66 -12.51
N PRO A 157 -17.02 1.89 -12.47
CA PRO A 157 -18.38 2.43 -12.64
C PRO A 157 -18.91 3.12 -11.37
N PHE A 158 -18.02 3.66 -10.52
CA PHE A 158 -18.34 4.31 -9.25
C PHE A 158 -17.24 5.32 -8.89
N LYS A 159 -17.62 6.33 -8.10
CA LYS A 159 -16.66 7.19 -7.40
C LYS A 159 -16.44 6.69 -5.98
N LEU A 160 -15.24 6.90 -5.44
CA LEU A 160 -14.89 6.50 -4.10
C LEU A 160 -14.58 7.74 -3.28
N PHE A 161 -15.36 7.96 -2.22
CA PHE A 161 -15.16 9.08 -1.33
C PHE A 161 -14.67 8.60 0.04
N LEU A 162 -13.65 9.26 0.57
CA LEU A 162 -13.30 9.18 1.98
C LEU A 162 -14.04 10.27 2.73
N ILE A 163 -14.60 9.95 3.90
CA ILE A 163 -15.36 10.89 4.72
C ILE A 163 -14.56 11.16 5.98
N ASP A 164 -14.19 12.42 6.18
CA ASP A 164 -13.45 12.82 7.38
C ASP A 164 -14.37 12.87 8.63
N ALA A 165 -13.78 13.12 9.79
CA ALA A 165 -14.54 13.19 11.05
C ALA A 165 -15.58 14.34 11.08
N LYS A 166 -15.45 15.34 10.20
CA LYS A 166 -16.38 16.47 10.06
C LYS A 166 -17.45 16.21 9.00
N GLY A 167 -17.45 15.04 8.36
CA GLY A 167 -18.37 14.68 7.28
C GLY A 167 -17.97 15.23 5.90
N LYS A 168 -16.79 15.84 5.77
CA LYS A 168 -16.29 16.32 4.47
C LYS A 168 -15.90 15.12 3.61
N LYS A 169 -16.42 15.10 2.38
CA LYS A 169 -16.08 14.09 1.37
C LYS A 169 -14.82 14.50 0.62
N LEU A 170 -13.83 13.63 0.61
CA LEU A 170 -12.65 13.70 -0.24
C LEU A 170 -12.78 12.63 -1.33
N ASN A 171 -12.73 13.03 -2.60
CA ASN A 171 -12.71 12.06 -3.70
C ASN A 171 -11.36 11.35 -3.71
N LEU A 172 -11.33 10.08 -3.33
CA LEU A 172 -10.17 9.23 -3.53
C LEU A 172 -10.15 8.91 -5.02
N ARG A 173 -9.24 9.55 -5.75
CA ARG A 173 -8.99 9.30 -7.16
C ARG A 173 -7.57 8.83 -7.37
N GLN A 174 -7.38 7.94 -8.33
CA GLN A 174 -6.05 7.69 -8.85
C GLN A 174 -5.47 9.01 -9.41
N PRO A 175 -4.22 9.35 -9.08
CA PRO A 175 -3.57 10.53 -9.64
C PRO A 175 -3.40 10.42 -11.15
N ASP A 176 -3.24 11.55 -11.84
CA ASP A 176 -2.87 11.51 -13.24
C ASP A 176 -1.57 10.72 -13.47
N LYS A 177 -1.38 10.22 -14.70
CA LYS A 177 -0.28 9.33 -15.05
C LYS A 177 1.10 9.92 -14.71
N SER A 178 1.28 11.22 -14.92
CA SER A 178 2.50 11.96 -14.57
C SER A 178 2.86 11.82 -13.09
N PHE A 179 1.88 11.91 -12.19
CA PHE A 179 2.06 11.73 -10.75
C PHE A 179 2.21 10.25 -10.40
N THR A 180 1.40 9.37 -11.00
CA THR A 180 1.46 7.92 -10.76
C THR A 180 2.84 7.33 -11.11
N ASP A 181 3.47 7.78 -12.20
CA ASP A 181 4.80 7.33 -12.61
C ASP A 181 5.90 7.72 -11.59
N LEU A 182 5.68 8.78 -10.79
CA LEU A 182 6.59 9.19 -9.70
C LEU A 182 6.48 8.26 -8.49
N TYR A 183 5.28 7.74 -8.21
CA TYR A 183 5.06 6.72 -7.18
C TYR A 183 5.62 5.36 -7.58
N PHE A 184 5.54 5.01 -8.86
CA PHE A 184 5.95 3.70 -9.39
C PHE A 184 6.96 3.85 -10.53
N PRO A 185 8.21 4.26 -10.23
CA PRO A 185 9.21 4.41 -11.27
C PRO A 185 9.41 3.08 -12.00
N LYS A 186 9.39 3.13 -13.33
CA LYS A 186 9.66 1.95 -14.15
C LYS A 186 11.06 1.46 -13.83
N LYS A 187 11.20 0.17 -13.48
CA LYS A 187 12.52 -0.44 -13.34
C LYS A 187 13.28 -0.20 -14.64
N GLU A 188 14.40 0.50 -14.56
CA GLU A 188 15.26 0.67 -15.72
C GLU A 188 15.57 -0.72 -16.29
N LYS A 189 15.30 -0.93 -17.57
CA LYS A 189 15.74 -2.13 -18.24
C LYS A 189 17.27 -2.11 -18.14
N VAL A 190 17.84 -2.95 -17.28
CA VAL A 190 19.28 -3.21 -17.26
C VAL A 190 19.66 -3.52 -18.70
N LYS A 191 20.33 -2.58 -19.38
CA LYS A 191 20.90 -2.83 -20.71
C LYS A 191 21.84 -4.00 -20.50
N LYS A 192 21.45 -5.21 -20.92
CA LYS A 192 22.34 -6.37 -20.94
C LYS A 192 23.60 -5.91 -21.68
N ARG A 193 24.69 -5.70 -20.95
CA ARG A 193 26.00 -5.50 -21.58
C ARG A 193 26.19 -6.75 -22.44
N LYS A 194 26.35 -6.56 -23.76
CA LYS A 194 26.72 -7.67 -24.65
C LYS A 194 27.94 -8.34 -24.01
N PRO A 195 27.92 -9.66 -23.76
CA PRO A 195 29.07 -10.31 -23.15
C PRO A 195 30.30 -10.05 -24.03
N PHE A 196 31.42 -9.72 -23.38
CA PHE A 196 32.74 -9.42 -23.96
C PHE A 196 33.26 -10.55 -24.89
N ILE A 197 32.58 -11.70 -24.90
CA ILE A 197 32.80 -12.88 -25.77
C ILE A 197 32.69 -12.55 -27.27
N ALA A 198 31.97 -11.48 -27.66
CA ALA A 198 31.93 -11.06 -29.06
C ALA A 198 33.26 -10.46 -29.57
N LEU A 199 34.13 -9.94 -28.70
CA LEU A 199 35.42 -9.36 -29.11
C LEU A 199 36.52 -10.42 -29.27
N LEU A 200 36.46 -11.51 -28.49
CA LEU A 200 37.43 -12.62 -28.57
C LEU A 200 37.28 -13.45 -29.85
N LYS A 201 36.13 -13.39 -30.53
CA LYS A 201 35.92 -14.06 -31.82
C LYS A 201 36.63 -13.36 -32.99
N TYR A 202 37.11 -12.12 -32.78
CA TYR A 202 37.82 -11.30 -33.76
C TYR A 202 39.28 -11.02 -33.38
N MET A 203 39.77 -11.57 -32.27
CA MET A 203 41.21 -11.53 -31.99
C MET A 203 41.90 -12.65 -32.78
N PRO A 204 42.84 -12.33 -33.69
CA PRO A 204 43.64 -13.36 -34.34
C PRO A 204 44.40 -14.15 -33.27
N LYS A 205 44.40 -15.48 -33.37
CA LYS A 205 45.22 -16.35 -32.52
C LYS A 205 46.69 -15.99 -32.75
N SER A 206 47.27 -15.21 -31.86
CA SER A 206 48.71 -14.97 -31.79
C SER A 206 49.39 -16.29 -31.40
N GLY A 207 49.72 -17.10 -32.41
CA GLY A 207 50.32 -18.43 -32.22
C GLY A 207 50.73 -19.18 -33.50
N GLU A 208 50.39 -18.69 -34.70
CA GLU A 208 50.78 -19.33 -35.98
C GLU A 208 51.66 -18.44 -36.86
N MET A 209 52.53 -17.61 -36.26
CA MET A 209 53.49 -16.80 -37.01
C MET A 209 54.93 -16.94 -36.49
N MET A 210 55.34 -18.16 -36.14
CA MET A 210 56.74 -18.51 -35.85
C MET A 210 57.02 -19.95 -36.31
N LEU A 211 57.15 -20.18 -37.62
CA LEU A 211 57.83 -21.35 -38.21
C LEU A 211 57.99 -21.21 -39.73
N ARG A 212 58.67 -20.16 -40.18
CA ARG A 212 59.41 -20.12 -41.46
C ARG A 212 60.51 -19.08 -41.34
N LEU A 213 61.70 -19.52 -40.93
CA LEU A 213 63.03 -18.92 -41.16
C LEU A 213 64.05 -19.64 -40.27
N ILE A 214 64.45 -20.86 -40.66
CA ILE A 214 65.82 -21.40 -40.60
C ILE A 214 65.95 -22.32 -41.80
#